data_AF-A0ABD5DVJ0-F1
#
_entry.id   AF-A0ABD5DVJ0-F1
#
_cell.length_a   1.000
_cell.length_b   1.000
_cell.length_c   1.000
_cell.angle_alpha   90.00
_cell.angle_beta   90.00
_cell.angle_gamma   90.00
#
_symmetry.space_group_name_H-M   'P 1'
#
loop_
_entity.id
_entity.type
_entity.pdbx_description
1 polymer ?
#
loop_
_entity_poly.entity_id
_entity_poly.type
_entity_poly.pdbx_seq_one_letter_code
_entity_poly.pdbx_strand_id
1 'polypeptide(L)'
;ERVFEINRNFRNEGISVRHNPEFTMMELYMAYADYKDLIELTESLFRTLAQTVLGKTEVPYGDQVFDFGKPFEKLTMREAIKKHRPETNMADLDNFDAAKALAESIGIKVEKSWGLG
;
A
#
# COMPACT_ATOMS: atom_id res chain seq x y z
N GLU A 1 -3.78 -25.45 6.79
CA GLU A 1 -2.66 -24.49 6.96
C GLU A 1 -3.17 -23.03 6.94
N ARG A 2 -3.74 -22.53 8.05
CA ARG A 2 -4.16 -21.13 8.21
C ARG A 2 -3.77 -20.62 9.58
N VAL A 3 -2.96 -19.57 9.65
CA VAL A 3 -2.47 -18.97 10.91
C VAL A 3 -2.51 -17.45 10.82
N PHE A 4 -2.65 -16.78 11.95
CA PHE A 4 -2.50 -15.33 12.05
C PHE A 4 -1.93 -14.94 13.42
N GLU A 5 -1.32 -13.77 13.50
CA GLU A 5 -0.83 -13.17 14.73
C GLU A 5 -1.18 -11.68 14.77
N ILE A 6 -1.52 -11.15 15.95
CA ILE A 6 -1.70 -9.71 16.18
C ILE A 6 -0.77 -9.31 17.33
N ASN A 7 0.35 -8.67 17.02
CA ASN A 7 1.37 -8.37 18.03
C ASN A 7 2.21 -7.12 17.70
N ARG A 8 3.12 -6.75 18.61
CA ARG A 8 3.94 -5.55 18.50
C ARG A 8 5.12 -5.78 17.59
N ASN A 9 5.29 -4.87 16.65
CA ASN A 9 6.52 -4.68 15.91
C ASN A 9 7.22 -3.43 16.43
N PHE A 10 8.54 -3.52 16.53
CA PHE A 10 9.40 -2.44 16.98
C PHE A 10 10.31 -2.02 15.82
N ARG A 11 10.33 -0.72 15.51
CA ARG A 11 11.22 -0.15 14.49
C ARG A 11 11.99 1.00 15.11
N ASN A 12 13.31 0.94 15.01
CA ASN A 12 14.20 2.00 15.49
C ASN A 12 14.27 3.14 14.44
N GLU A 13 13.12 3.77 14.21
CA GLU A 13 12.91 4.86 13.26
C GLU A 13 12.50 6.15 13.99
N GLY A 14 12.52 7.28 13.28
CA GLY A 14 12.11 8.56 13.84
C GLY A 14 10.62 8.61 14.20
N ILE A 15 10.29 9.31 15.28
CA ILE A 15 8.90 9.53 15.71
C ILE A 15 8.26 10.61 14.83
N SER A 16 7.03 10.37 14.39
CA SER A 16 6.20 11.38 13.73
C SER A 16 4.72 11.17 14.04
N VAL A 17 3.85 12.10 13.62
CA VAL A 17 2.39 11.97 13.77
C VAL A 17 1.79 10.70 13.10
N ARG A 18 2.58 10.00 12.26
CA ARG A 18 2.19 8.75 11.59
C ARG A 18 3.13 7.58 11.90
N HIS A 19 4.16 7.77 12.73
CA HIS A 19 5.16 6.74 13.03
C HIS A 19 5.44 6.69 14.53
N ASN A 20 5.11 5.55 15.15
CA ASN A 20 5.42 5.23 16.54
C ASN A 20 6.47 4.10 16.57
N PRO A 21 7.49 4.14 17.46
CA PRO A 21 8.55 3.12 17.50
C PRO A 21 8.04 1.71 17.80
N GLU A 22 6.85 1.61 18.40
CA GLU A 22 6.09 0.37 18.52
C GLU A 22 4.72 0.52 17.85
N PHE A 23 4.28 -0.49 17.11
CA PHE A 23 2.95 -0.47 16.52
C PHE A 23 2.34 -1.87 16.45
N THR A 24 1.02 -1.90 16.28
CA THR A 24 0.24 -3.14 16.15
C THR A 24 0.17 -3.57 14.70
N MET A 25 0.59 -4.81 14.42
CA MET A 25 0.45 -5.42 13.10
C MET A 25 -0.30 -6.74 13.21
N MET A 26 -1.10 -7.04 12.19
CA MET A 26 -1.66 -8.36 11.96
C MET A 26 -0.95 -9.01 10.79
N GLU A 27 -0.36 -10.18 10.99
CA GLU A 27 0.14 -11.03 9.90
C GLU A 27 -0.74 -12.27 9.78
N LEU A 28 -1.01 -12.71 8.56
CA LEU A 28 -1.82 -13.90 8.28
C LEU A 28 -1.24 -14.69 7.12
N TYR A 29 -1.38 -16.02 7.20
CA TYR A 29 -0.94 -16.95 6.18
C TYR A 29 -2.03 -17.98 5.90
N MET A 30 -2.21 -18.29 4.63
CA MET A 30 -3.16 -19.28 4.12
C MET A 30 -2.47 -20.07 3.01
N ALA A 31 -2.28 -21.39 3.18
CA ALA A 31 -1.74 -22.21 2.09
C ALA A 31 -2.75 -22.38 0.96
N TYR A 32 -2.23 -22.70 -0.23
CA TYR A 32 -3.00 -22.85 -1.48
C TYR A 32 -3.78 -21.59 -1.87
N ALA A 33 -3.27 -20.42 -1.48
CA ALA A 33 -3.78 -19.12 -1.84
C ALA A 33 -2.67 -18.29 -2.48
N ASP A 34 -3.05 -17.36 -3.35
CA ASP A 34 -2.15 -16.34 -3.90
C ASP A 34 -2.53 -14.93 -3.39
N TYR A 35 -1.82 -13.91 -3.88
CA TYR A 35 -2.06 -12.54 -3.42
C TYR A 35 -3.47 -12.00 -3.77
N LYS A 36 -4.16 -12.57 -4.77
CA LYS A 36 -5.51 -12.15 -5.15
C LYS A 36 -6.52 -12.62 -4.12
N ASP A 37 -6.34 -13.82 -3.57
CA ASP A 37 -7.14 -14.28 -2.43
C ASP A 37 -6.97 -13.33 -1.23
N LEU A 38 -5.75 -12.83 -1.00
CA LEU A 38 -5.47 -11.89 0.07
C LEU A 38 -6.05 -10.49 -0.18
N ILE A 39 -6.13 -10.05 -1.45
CA ILE A 39 -6.83 -8.82 -1.85
C ILE A 39 -8.32 -8.93 -1.49
N GLU A 40 -8.98 -10.03 -1.88
CA GLU A 40 -10.41 -10.26 -1.60
C GLU A 40 -10.66 -10.35 -0.08
N LEU A 41 -9.80 -11.07 0.64
CA LEU A 41 -9.88 -11.18 2.10
C LEU A 41 -9.77 -9.80 2.77
N THR A 42 -8.88 -8.93 2.28
CA THR A 42 -8.70 -7.57 2.81
C THR A 42 -9.92 -6.70 2.53
N GLU A 43 -10.47 -6.71 1.32
CA GLU A 43 -11.71 -5.96 1.00
C GLU A 43 -12.87 -6.39 1.90
N SER A 44 -13.04 -7.70 2.05
CA SER A 44 -14.10 -8.28 2.90
C SER A 44 -13.92 -7.91 4.38
N LEU A 45 -12.68 -7.92 4.89
CA LEU A 45 -12.37 -7.52 6.26
C LEU A 45 -12.81 -6.08 6.53
N PHE A 46 -12.41 -5.12 5.69
CA PHE A 46 -12.76 -3.72 5.89
C PHE A 46 -14.26 -3.46 5.75
N ARG A 47 -14.90 -4.04 4.73
CA ARG A 47 -16.35 -3.94 4.53
C ARG A 47 -17.11 -4.47 5.74
N THR A 48 -16.73 -5.63 6.23
CA THR A 48 -17.36 -6.28 7.39
C THR A 48 -17.15 -5.47 8.65
N LEU A 49 -15.94 -4.96 8.92
CA LEU A 49 -15.67 -4.14 10.09
C LEU A 49 -16.43 -2.82 10.06
N ALA A 50 -16.46 -2.12 8.92
CA ALA A 50 -17.22 -0.88 8.77
C ALA A 50 -18.71 -1.13 9.05
N GLN A 51 -19.29 -2.15 8.42
CA GLN A 51 -20.71 -2.48 8.62
C GLN A 51 -21.01 -2.96 10.05
N THR A 52 -20.15 -3.78 10.65
CA THR A 52 -20.40 -4.40 11.96
C THR A 52 -20.17 -3.42 13.12
N VAL A 53 -19.11 -2.62 13.05
CA VAL A 53 -18.70 -1.73 14.15
C VAL A 53 -19.34 -0.35 14.01
N LEU A 54 -19.48 0.17 12.79
CA LEU A 54 -19.99 1.53 12.54
C LEU A 54 -21.40 1.56 11.96
N GLY A 55 -21.97 0.40 11.57
CA GLY A 55 -23.33 0.29 11.04
C GLY A 55 -23.50 0.73 9.58
N LYS A 56 -22.42 1.15 8.91
CA LYS A 56 -22.43 1.68 7.54
C LYS A 56 -21.11 1.41 6.82
N THR A 57 -21.15 1.40 5.49
CA THR A 57 -19.95 1.25 4.66
C THR A 57 -19.32 2.57 4.22
N GLU A 58 -20.08 3.67 4.28
CA GLU A 58 -19.57 5.03 4.02
C GLU A 58 -19.03 5.66 5.30
N VAL A 59 -17.71 5.76 5.40
CA VAL A 59 -16.99 6.20 6.60
C VAL A 59 -16.29 7.53 6.34
N PRO A 60 -16.72 8.63 6.98
CA PRO A 60 -16.02 9.91 6.88
C PRO A 60 -14.69 9.87 7.65
N TYR A 61 -13.65 10.43 7.05
CA TYR A 61 -12.33 10.57 7.65
C TYR A 61 -11.64 11.85 7.13
N GLY A 62 -11.51 12.85 8.01
CA GLY A 62 -11.11 14.19 7.59
C GLY A 62 -12.10 14.76 6.57
N ASP A 63 -11.57 15.25 5.45
CA ASP A 63 -12.37 15.82 4.35
C ASP A 63 -12.83 14.77 3.31
N GLN A 64 -12.56 13.48 3.56
CA GLN A 64 -12.87 12.39 2.64
C GLN A 64 -13.93 11.45 3.20
N VAL A 65 -14.62 10.74 2.29
CA VAL A 65 -15.52 9.64 2.64
C VAL A 65 -15.00 8.38 1.95
N PHE A 66 -14.68 7.37 2.75
CA PHE A 66 -14.32 6.05 2.25
C PHE A 66 -15.58 5.20 2.12
N ASP A 67 -15.82 4.66 0.93
CA ASP A 67 -16.92 3.72 0.69
C ASP A 67 -16.38 2.28 0.65
N PHE A 68 -16.41 1.60 1.78
CA PHE A 68 -16.00 0.21 1.91
C PHE A 68 -17.01 -0.80 1.30
N GLY A 69 -18.15 -0.31 0.81
CA GLY A 69 -19.15 -1.11 0.10
C GLY A 69 -18.74 -1.38 -1.35
N LYS A 70 -17.91 -0.51 -1.93
CA LYS A 70 -17.37 -0.67 -3.28
C LYS A 70 -16.12 -1.57 -3.30
N PRO A 71 -15.83 -2.21 -4.45
CA PRO A 71 -14.51 -2.83 -4.68
C PRO A 71 -13.39 -1.79 -4.55
N PHE A 72 -12.23 -2.19 -4.04
CA PHE A 72 -11.10 -1.27 -3.94
C PHE A 72 -10.47 -1.06 -5.33
N GLU A 73 -9.92 0.13 -5.55
CA GLU A 73 -9.15 0.40 -6.76
C GLU A 73 -7.89 -0.48 -6.79
N LYS A 74 -7.65 -1.13 -7.93
CA LYS A 74 -6.50 -2.01 -8.15
C LYS A 74 -5.69 -1.43 -9.30
N LEU A 75 -4.48 -0.97 -8.99
CA LEU A 75 -3.50 -0.49 -9.96
C LEU A 75 -2.20 -1.24 -9.76
N THR A 76 -1.55 -1.60 -10.87
CA THR A 76 -0.13 -1.95 -10.85
C THR A 76 0.71 -0.71 -10.49
N MET A 77 1.94 -0.93 -10.02
CA MET A 77 2.86 0.17 -9.73
C MET A 77 3.07 1.10 -10.95
N ARG A 78 3.18 0.54 -12.16
CA ARG A 78 3.34 1.32 -13.39
C ARG A 78 2.11 2.15 -13.75
N GLU A 79 0.91 1.58 -13.59
CA GLU A 79 -0.33 2.33 -13.78
C GLU A 79 -0.45 3.49 -12.78
N ALA A 80 -0.10 3.26 -11.52
CA ALA A 80 -0.10 4.31 -10.50
C ALA A 80 0.88 5.45 -10.84
N ILE A 81 2.11 5.13 -11.25
CA ILE A 81 3.09 6.13 -11.71
C ILE A 81 2.51 6.94 -12.88
N LYS A 82 1.96 6.27 -13.89
CA LYS A 82 1.41 6.94 -15.07
C LYS A 82 0.18 7.78 -14.73
N LYS A 83 -0.69 7.33 -13.82
CA LYS A 83 -1.89 8.04 -13.37
C LYS A 83 -1.54 9.33 -12.63
N HIS A 84 -0.53 9.29 -11.76
CA HIS A 84 -0.16 10.43 -10.92
C HIS A 84 0.93 11.33 -11.50
N ARG A 85 1.64 10.87 -12.54
CA ARG A 85 2.60 11.65 -13.32
C ARG A 85 2.42 11.38 -14.82
N PRO A 86 1.34 11.89 -15.45
CA PRO A 86 0.96 11.56 -16.82
C PRO A 86 2.01 11.88 -17.88
N GLU A 87 2.90 12.83 -17.62
CA GLU A 87 4.00 13.23 -18.49
C GLU A 87 5.17 12.23 -18.49
N THR A 88 5.15 11.21 -17.62
CA THR A 88 6.20 10.19 -17.56
C THR A 88 6.24 9.37 -18.85
N ASN A 89 7.41 9.27 -19.48
CA ASN A 89 7.68 8.29 -20.51
C ASN A 89 7.92 6.92 -19.84
N MET A 90 6.99 5.98 -20.03
CA MET A 90 7.04 4.70 -19.33
C MET A 90 8.24 3.82 -19.73
N ALA A 91 8.80 4.03 -20.91
CA ALA A 91 10.01 3.34 -21.36
C ALA A 91 11.24 3.70 -20.50
N ASP A 92 11.24 4.88 -19.86
CA ASP A 92 12.34 5.28 -18.97
C ASP A 92 12.42 4.35 -17.74
N LEU A 93 11.29 3.75 -17.33
CA LEU A 93 11.23 2.80 -16.21
C LEU A 93 11.78 1.40 -16.55
N ASP A 94 12.13 1.16 -17.81
CA ASP A 94 12.75 -0.10 -18.27
C ASP A 94 14.28 0.00 -18.37
N ASN A 95 14.85 1.18 -18.10
CA ASN A 95 16.28 1.44 -18.18
C ASN A 95 16.79 2.08 -16.87
N PHE A 96 17.85 1.52 -16.29
CA PHE A 96 18.37 1.99 -15.01
C PHE A 96 18.77 3.47 -15.00
N ASP A 97 19.54 3.92 -16.00
CA ASP A 97 20.02 5.30 -16.03
C ASP A 97 18.87 6.31 -16.26
N ALA A 98 17.91 5.95 -17.12
CA ALA A 98 16.73 6.78 -17.36
C ALA A 98 15.79 6.83 -16.13
N ALA A 99 15.53 5.68 -15.49
CA ALA A 99 14.73 5.61 -14.26
C ALA A 99 15.39 6.38 -13.10
N LYS A 100 16.72 6.28 -12.98
CA LYS A 100 17.50 7.06 -12.03
C LYS A 100 17.37 8.56 -12.29
N ALA A 101 17.54 9.01 -13.53
CA ALA A 101 17.39 10.41 -13.89
C ALA A 101 15.97 10.92 -13.61
N LEU A 102 14.96 10.09 -13.87
CA LEU A 102 13.57 10.38 -13.54
C LEU A 102 13.38 10.54 -12.03
N ALA A 103 13.91 9.62 -11.21
CA ALA A 103 13.83 9.68 -9.75
C ALA A 103 14.51 10.94 -9.20
N GLU A 104 15.71 11.27 -9.68
CA GLU A 104 16.44 12.47 -9.27
C GLU A 104 15.69 13.76 -9.67
N SER A 105 15.02 13.77 -10.83
CA SER A 105 14.22 14.93 -11.28
C SER A 105 13.04 15.29 -10.36
N ILE A 106 12.57 14.33 -9.56
CA ILE A 106 11.49 14.51 -8.57
C ILE A 106 12.02 14.57 -7.13
N GLY A 107 13.34 14.73 -6.96
CA GLY A 107 13.98 14.95 -5.66
C GLY A 107 14.31 13.69 -4.87
N ILE A 108 14.27 12.50 -5.48
CA ILE A 108 14.69 11.26 -4.83
C ILE A 108 16.21 11.12 -4.96
N LYS A 109 16.89 10.98 -3.81
CA LYS A 109 18.31 10.62 -3.77
C LYS A 109 18.46 9.12 -4.04
N VAL A 110 19.04 8.75 -5.18
CA VAL A 110 19.28 7.34 -5.54
C VAL A 110 20.56 6.84 -4.88
N GLU A 111 20.43 5.86 -3.99
CA GLU A 111 21.59 5.28 -3.29
C GLU A 111 22.37 4.32 -4.20
N LYS A 112 23.68 4.19 -3.96
CA LYS A 112 24.58 3.39 -4.80
C LYS A 112 24.22 1.90 -4.86
N SER A 113 23.52 1.39 -3.86
CA SER A 113 23.11 0.00 -3.76
C SER A 113 21.79 -0.31 -4.47
N TRP A 114 21.06 0.70 -4.95
CA TRP A 114 19.75 0.50 -5.56
C TRP A 114 19.87 -0.08 -6.97
N GLY A 115 18.97 -1.03 -7.27
CA GLY A 115 18.74 -1.53 -8.62
C GLY A 115 17.62 -0.77 -9.31
N LEU A 116 17.11 -1.33 -10.41
CA LEU A 116 16.00 -0.73 -11.18
C LEU A 116 14.63 -0.83 -10.48
N GLY A 117 14.40 -1.92 -9.74
CA GLY A 117 13.11 -2.24 -9.11
C GLY A 117 13.04 -1.88 -7.63
#